data_AF-A0A943IWS2-F1
#
_entry.id   AF-A0A943IWS2-F1
#
_cell.length_a   1.000
_cell.length_b   1.000
_cell.length_c   1.000
_cell.angle_alpha   90.00
_cell.angle_beta   90.00
_cell.angle_gamma   90.00
#
_symmetry.space_group_name_H-M   'P 1'
#
loop_
_entity.id
_entity.type
_entity.pdbx_description
1 polymer ?
#
loop_
_entity_poly.entity_id
_entity_poly.type
_entity_poly.pdbx_seq_one_letter_code
_entity_poly.pdbx_strand_id
1 'polypeptide(L)'
;PDKVADLVQALAAGTQAQIKEIPLKGTDKDPYAQYFYALIAMTCLIGTMVGMHNGNDIQADLTAVGARRNVAPTPKLRQVLNDFIATYILYCIIVAIVTGVCVFVYDQDFGQNAGLVLLGGWIGSFTALAIGEVIAVFIKGPVQKKEGVCVAVFMISSFLAGLQWGDITFLIEEHCPVINRINPGTLIVNGFKSLSVYGDRRSYVINMATLALTGIVSVLISVWKLRRVRYESI
;
A
#
# COMPACT_ATOMS: atom_id res chain seq x y z
N PRO A 1 -55.81 -2.44 -1.19
CA PRO A 1 -55.12 -3.55 -0.48
C PRO A 1 -54.30 -4.43 -1.44
N ASP A 2 -54.88 -4.81 -2.58
CA ASP A 2 -54.28 -5.82 -3.48
C ASP A 2 -53.10 -5.28 -4.32
N LYS A 3 -53.12 -3.98 -4.67
CA LYS A 3 -52.00 -3.33 -5.40
C LYS A 3 -50.73 -3.17 -4.58
N VAL A 4 -50.81 -3.26 -3.24
CA VAL A 4 -49.64 -3.18 -2.35
C VAL A 4 -48.94 -4.52 -2.29
N ALA A 5 -49.68 -5.63 -2.36
CA ALA A 5 -49.12 -6.97 -2.39
C ALA A 5 -48.35 -7.24 -3.69
N ASP A 6 -48.87 -6.79 -4.83
CA ASP A 6 -48.18 -6.86 -6.13
C ASP A 6 -46.93 -5.98 -6.18
N LEU A 7 -46.95 -4.80 -5.56
CA LEU A 7 -45.76 -3.93 -5.46
C LEU A 7 -44.69 -4.53 -4.55
N VAL A 8 -45.06 -5.20 -3.46
CA VAL A 8 -44.12 -5.91 -2.57
C VAL A 8 -43.52 -7.14 -3.27
N GLN A 9 -44.30 -7.88 -4.08
CA GLN A 9 -43.78 -8.97 -4.91
C GLN A 9 -42.89 -8.47 -6.06
N ALA A 10 -43.22 -7.34 -6.69
CA ALA A 10 -42.38 -6.72 -7.72
C ALA A 10 -41.08 -6.14 -7.15
N LEU A 11 -41.10 -5.57 -5.93
CA LEU A 11 -39.91 -5.14 -5.20
C LEU A 11 -39.06 -6.33 -4.74
N ALA A 12 -39.69 -7.43 -4.30
CA ALA A 12 -38.98 -8.66 -3.95
C ALA A 12 -38.34 -9.35 -5.17
N ALA A 13 -38.98 -9.27 -6.33
CA ALA A 13 -38.44 -9.79 -7.59
C ALA A 13 -37.36 -8.87 -8.20
N GLY A 14 -37.49 -7.55 -8.07
CA GLY A 14 -36.52 -6.56 -8.57
C GLY A 14 -35.28 -6.38 -7.69
N THR A 15 -35.33 -6.83 -6.44
CA THR A 15 -34.22 -6.76 -5.47
C THR A 15 -33.57 -8.13 -5.26
N GLN A 16 -33.64 -9.02 -6.26
CA GLN A 16 -32.59 -10.03 -6.39
C GLN A 16 -31.41 -9.34 -7.08
N ALA A 17 -30.63 -8.60 -6.28
CA ALA A 17 -29.23 -8.40 -6.64
C ALA A 17 -28.73 -9.78 -7.07
N GLN A 18 -28.28 -9.93 -8.31
CA GLN A 18 -27.69 -11.17 -8.78
C GLN A 18 -26.46 -11.41 -7.92
N ILE A 19 -26.64 -12.09 -6.79
CA ILE A 19 -25.58 -12.60 -5.95
C ILE A 19 -25.02 -13.75 -6.77
N LYS A 20 -24.08 -13.41 -7.65
CA LYS A 20 -23.24 -14.39 -8.29
C LYS A 20 -22.36 -14.93 -7.17
N GLU A 21 -22.80 -15.99 -6.52
CA GLU A 21 -21.98 -16.71 -5.56
C GLU A 21 -20.74 -17.18 -6.31
N ILE A 22 -19.64 -16.44 -6.16
CA ILE A 22 -18.35 -16.85 -6.69
C ILE A 22 -17.93 -18.01 -5.80
N PRO A 23 -17.85 -19.24 -6.31
CA PRO A 23 -17.43 -20.36 -5.50
C PRO A 23 -16.05 -20.05 -4.92
N LEU A 24 -15.95 -20.07 -3.60
CA LEU A 24 -14.71 -19.92 -2.83
C LEU A 24 -13.79 -21.10 -3.18
N LYS A 25 -13.02 -20.97 -4.25
CA LYS A 25 -12.10 -21.99 -4.78
C LYS A 25 -10.75 -22.02 -4.04
N GLY A 26 -10.51 -21.10 -3.12
CA GLY A 26 -9.29 -21.05 -2.32
C GLY A 26 -9.13 -22.23 -1.37
N THR A 27 -7.87 -22.66 -1.19
CA THR A 27 -7.49 -23.80 -0.35
C THR A 27 -7.65 -23.50 1.15
N ASP A 28 -7.55 -22.22 1.54
CA ASP A 28 -7.62 -21.79 2.94
C ASP A 28 -8.83 -20.90 3.23
N LYS A 29 -9.67 -21.39 4.14
CA LYS A 29 -10.85 -20.71 4.67
C LYS A 29 -10.65 -20.25 6.10
N ASP A 30 -9.44 -20.36 6.64
CA ASP A 30 -9.17 -20.04 8.03
C ASP A 30 -9.14 -18.50 8.21
N PRO A 31 -10.00 -17.91 9.07
CA PRO A 31 -9.98 -16.48 9.35
C PRO A 31 -8.62 -15.97 9.84
N TYR A 32 -7.77 -16.85 10.38
CA TYR A 32 -6.45 -16.47 10.87
C TYR A 32 -5.45 -16.09 9.77
N ALA A 33 -5.60 -16.62 8.55
CA ALA A 33 -4.74 -16.28 7.41
C ALA A 33 -4.81 -14.78 7.06
N GLN A 34 -5.96 -14.14 7.31
CA GLN A 34 -6.13 -12.70 7.12
C GLN A 34 -5.19 -11.87 8.01
N TYR A 35 -4.87 -12.33 9.23
CA TYR A 35 -3.96 -11.62 10.12
C TYR A 35 -2.50 -11.68 9.62
N PHE A 36 -2.08 -12.79 9.02
CA PHE A 36 -0.75 -12.89 8.40
C PHE A 36 -0.62 -11.99 7.17
N TYR A 37 -1.67 -11.90 6.34
CA TYR A 37 -1.70 -10.93 5.25
C TYR A 37 -1.71 -9.49 5.74
N ALA A 38 -2.42 -9.23 6.84
CA ALA A 38 -2.44 -7.92 7.47
C ALA A 38 -1.06 -7.53 8.00
N LEU A 39 -0.34 -8.47 8.60
CA LEU A 39 1.04 -8.29 9.07
C LEU A 39 1.96 -7.89 7.91
N ILE A 40 1.97 -8.65 6.82
CA ILE A 40 2.82 -8.38 5.65
C ILE A 40 2.45 -7.03 5.02
N ALA A 41 1.15 -6.73 4.87
CA ALA A 41 0.68 -5.46 4.34
C ALA A 41 1.13 -4.27 5.21
N MET A 42 1.04 -4.42 6.53
CA MET A 42 1.48 -3.40 7.47
C MET A 42 2.99 -3.19 7.43
N THR A 43 3.78 -4.27 7.33
CA THR A 43 5.24 -4.18 7.12
C THR A 43 5.57 -3.33 5.89
N CYS A 44 4.83 -3.51 4.78
CA CYS A 44 5.02 -2.71 3.58
C CYS A 44 4.68 -1.23 3.83
N LEU A 45 3.52 -0.95 4.44
CA LEU A 45 3.03 0.42 4.68
C LEU A 45 3.94 1.23 5.61
N ILE A 46 4.57 0.60 6.60
CA ILE A 46 5.57 1.26 7.46
C ILE A 46 6.77 1.77 6.65
N GLY A 47 7.05 1.18 5.48
CA GLY A 47 8.06 1.66 4.52
C GLY A 47 7.90 3.12 4.10
N THR A 48 6.69 3.67 4.21
CA THR A 48 6.41 5.09 3.99
C THR A 48 7.28 6.00 4.87
N MET A 49 7.56 5.61 6.12
CA MET A 49 8.43 6.40 7.01
C MET A 49 9.86 6.45 6.50
N VAL A 50 10.41 5.32 6.04
CA VAL A 50 11.79 5.25 5.53
C VAL A 50 11.92 6.04 4.22
N GLY A 51 10.94 5.94 3.32
CA GLY A 51 10.90 6.77 2.11
C GLY A 51 10.86 8.26 2.43
N MET A 52 10.14 8.64 3.48
CA MET A 52 10.07 10.03 3.95
C MET A 52 11.41 10.52 4.51
N HIS A 53 12.14 9.69 5.27
CA HIS A 53 13.49 10.03 5.73
C HIS A 53 14.48 10.21 4.59
N ASN A 54 14.48 9.32 3.58
CA ASN A 54 15.32 9.49 2.39
C ASN A 54 15.06 10.83 1.70
N GLY A 55 13.78 11.19 1.52
CA GLY A 55 13.41 12.47 0.91
C GLY A 55 13.83 13.70 1.73
N ASN A 56 13.92 13.58 3.06
CA ASN A 56 14.44 14.64 3.93
C ASN A 56 15.96 14.76 3.88
N ASP A 57 16.69 13.64 3.75
CA ASP A 57 18.15 13.64 3.65
C ASP A 57 18.69 14.17 2.31
N ILE A 58 17.80 14.50 1.39
CA ILE A 58 18.11 15.15 0.10
C ILE A 58 17.79 16.66 0.16
N GLN A 59 17.01 17.09 1.15
CA GLN A 59 16.62 18.48 1.35
C GLN A 59 17.68 19.24 2.19
N ALA A 60 18.19 20.35 1.65
CA ALA A 60 19.30 21.08 2.27
C ALA A 60 18.91 21.81 3.57
N ASP A 61 17.63 22.15 3.69
CA ASP A 61 17.05 22.98 4.74
C ASP A 61 16.67 22.19 6.00
N LEU A 62 16.72 20.85 5.97
CA LEU A 62 16.17 20.01 7.03
C LEU A 62 17.21 19.21 7.81
N THR A 63 18.24 18.67 7.13
CA THR A 63 19.25 17.84 7.78
C THR A 63 20.66 18.28 7.42
N ALA A 64 21.59 18.15 8.37
CA ALA A 64 23.01 18.41 8.14
C ALA A 64 23.61 17.46 7.07
N VAL A 65 22.99 16.29 6.87
CA VAL A 65 23.33 15.35 5.79
C VAL A 65 22.85 15.91 4.45
N GLY A 66 21.62 16.42 4.37
CA GLY A 66 21.06 17.05 3.18
C GLY A 66 21.82 18.31 2.75
N ALA A 67 22.26 19.14 3.69
CA ALA A 67 23.10 20.31 3.38
C ALA A 67 24.42 19.89 2.70
N ARG A 68 25.15 18.93 3.27
CA ARG A 68 26.41 18.41 2.70
C ARG A 68 26.21 17.76 1.34
N ARG A 69 25.12 17.02 1.15
CA ARG A 69 24.77 16.36 -0.10
C ARG A 69 24.42 17.35 -1.22
N ASN A 70 23.82 18.50 -0.90
CA ASN A 70 23.52 19.54 -1.88
C ASN A 70 24.74 20.36 -2.32
N VAL A 71 25.82 20.40 -1.51
CA VAL A 71 27.10 21.03 -1.87
C VAL A 71 28.00 20.10 -2.70
N ALA A 72 27.79 18.78 -2.60
CA ALA A 72 28.56 17.82 -3.37
C ALA A 72 28.31 17.97 -4.89
N PRO A 73 29.34 17.78 -5.76
CA PRO A 73 29.23 17.93 -7.21
C PRO A 73 28.55 16.72 -7.87
N THR A 74 27.49 16.19 -7.25
CA THR A 74 26.72 15.06 -7.77
C THR A 74 25.30 15.51 -8.11
N PRO A 75 24.73 15.07 -9.25
CA PRO A 75 23.40 15.50 -9.64
C PRO A 75 22.36 14.96 -8.66
N LYS A 76 21.46 15.83 -8.17
CA LYS A 76 20.41 15.49 -7.18
C LYS A 76 19.61 14.24 -7.56
N LEU A 77 19.32 14.06 -8.85
CA LEU A 77 18.59 12.89 -9.34
C LEU A 77 19.32 11.56 -9.06
N ARG A 78 20.65 11.52 -9.20
CA ARG A 78 21.42 10.30 -8.90
C ARG A 78 21.42 10.02 -7.40
N GLN A 79 21.45 11.05 -6.56
CA GLN A 79 21.35 10.87 -5.11
C GLN A 79 19.99 10.27 -4.71
N VAL A 80 18.88 10.85 -5.23
CA VAL A 80 17.51 10.33 -5.01
C VAL A 80 17.39 8.88 -5.46
N LEU A 81 17.81 8.57 -6.69
CA LEU A 81 17.70 7.21 -7.23
C LEU A 81 18.55 6.20 -6.45
N ASN A 82 19.75 6.58 -6.04
CA ASN A 82 20.62 5.69 -5.26
C ASN A 82 20.02 5.38 -3.88
N ASP A 83 19.54 6.38 -3.16
CA ASP A 83 18.91 6.18 -1.84
C ASP A 83 17.60 5.38 -1.97
N PHE A 84 16.79 5.66 -2.99
CA PHE A 84 15.57 4.92 -3.26
C PHE A 84 15.85 3.44 -3.57
N ILE A 85 16.81 3.14 -4.45
CA ILE A 85 17.18 1.76 -4.80
C ILE A 85 17.77 1.03 -3.58
N ALA A 86 18.63 1.69 -2.81
CA ALA A 86 19.25 1.09 -1.62
C ALA A 86 18.20 0.70 -0.57
N THR A 87 17.27 1.61 -0.26
CA THR A 87 16.19 1.35 0.70
C THR A 87 15.15 0.38 0.17
N TYR A 88 14.88 0.37 -1.13
CA TYR A 88 14.01 -0.61 -1.76
C TYR A 88 14.56 -2.04 -1.64
N ILE A 89 15.85 -2.25 -1.93
CA ILE A 89 16.50 -3.56 -1.75
C ILE A 89 16.42 -4.03 -0.30
N LEU A 90 16.67 -3.11 0.65
CA LEU A 90 16.56 -3.39 2.07
C LEU A 90 15.13 -3.82 2.46
N TYR A 91 14.10 -3.14 1.94
CA TYR A 91 12.71 -3.53 2.18
C TYR A 91 12.33 -4.86 1.50
N CYS A 92 12.86 -5.16 0.32
CA CYS A 92 12.68 -6.46 -0.31
C CYS A 92 13.20 -7.60 0.58
N ILE A 93 14.35 -7.39 1.24
CA ILE A 93 14.92 -8.34 2.19
C ILE A 93 14.04 -8.44 3.45
N ILE A 94 13.60 -7.32 4.03
CA ILE A 94 12.74 -7.32 5.22
C ILE A 94 11.45 -8.09 4.94
N VAL A 95 10.77 -7.81 3.83
CA VAL A 95 9.53 -8.50 3.45
C VAL A 95 9.78 -9.98 3.17
N ALA A 96 10.91 -10.34 2.56
CA ALA A 96 11.28 -11.74 2.37
C ALA A 96 11.50 -12.46 3.71
N ILE A 97 12.16 -11.81 4.68
CA ILE A 97 12.35 -12.36 6.02
C ILE A 97 11.00 -12.52 6.72
N VAL A 98 10.14 -11.50 6.72
CA VAL A 98 8.81 -11.56 7.36
C VAL A 98 7.97 -12.68 6.73
N THR A 99 7.92 -12.76 5.41
CA THR A 99 7.21 -13.83 4.70
C THR A 99 7.79 -15.20 5.02
N GLY A 100 9.13 -15.32 5.08
CA GLY A 100 9.81 -16.54 5.47
C GLY A 100 9.50 -16.97 6.90
N VAL A 101 9.45 -16.04 7.85
CA VAL A 101 9.05 -16.33 9.24
C VAL A 101 7.60 -16.82 9.28
N CYS A 102 6.68 -16.22 8.53
CA CYS A 102 5.30 -16.72 8.45
C CYS A 102 5.23 -18.16 7.92
N VAL A 103 6.02 -18.51 6.90
CA VAL A 103 6.03 -19.85 6.32
C VAL A 103 6.74 -20.89 7.20
N PHE A 104 7.92 -20.58 7.73
CA PHE A 104 8.79 -21.56 8.38
C PHE A 104 8.63 -21.64 9.90
N VAL A 105 8.21 -20.56 10.56
CA VAL A 105 8.09 -20.52 12.03
C VAL A 105 6.64 -20.70 12.45
N TYR A 106 5.70 -20.10 11.73
CA TYR A 106 4.28 -20.18 12.02
C TYR A 106 3.56 -21.27 11.21
N ASP A 107 4.28 -22.00 10.35
CA ASP A 107 3.74 -23.06 9.47
C ASP A 107 2.48 -22.61 8.70
N GLN A 108 2.42 -21.32 8.33
CA GLN A 108 1.29 -20.79 7.60
C GLN A 108 1.29 -21.33 6.18
N ASP A 109 0.25 -22.08 5.83
CA ASP A 109 0.06 -22.51 4.45
C ASP A 109 -0.38 -21.30 3.61
N PHE A 110 0.42 -20.98 2.60
CA PHE A 110 0.07 -20.04 1.54
C PHE A 110 -0.14 -20.78 0.20
N GLY A 111 -0.13 -22.11 0.23
CA GLY A 111 -0.15 -23.00 -0.93
C GLY A 111 0.94 -22.67 -1.94
N GLN A 112 0.60 -22.82 -3.22
CA GLN A 112 1.48 -22.39 -4.33
C GLN A 112 1.59 -20.86 -4.48
N ASN A 113 0.94 -20.07 -3.61
CA ASN A 113 0.86 -18.63 -3.74
C ASN A 113 1.91 -17.87 -2.90
N ALA A 114 2.74 -18.56 -2.09
CA ALA A 114 3.76 -17.91 -1.26
C ALA A 114 4.68 -16.97 -2.07
N GLY A 115 5.08 -17.37 -3.27
CA GLY A 115 5.86 -16.52 -4.19
C GLY A 115 5.10 -15.28 -4.65
N LEU A 116 3.79 -15.38 -4.88
CA LEU A 116 2.95 -14.24 -5.27
C LEU A 116 2.69 -13.29 -4.08
N VAL A 117 2.59 -13.81 -2.86
CA VAL A 117 2.51 -12.98 -1.65
C VAL A 117 3.80 -12.17 -1.50
N LEU A 118 4.97 -12.80 -1.68
CA LEU A 118 6.27 -12.11 -1.66
C LEU A 118 6.37 -11.02 -2.74
N LEU A 119 6.00 -11.33 -3.99
CA LEU A 119 5.98 -10.36 -5.08
C LEU A 119 5.04 -9.18 -4.78
N GLY A 120 3.86 -9.46 -4.22
CA GLY A 120 2.92 -8.40 -3.84
C GLY A 120 3.45 -7.52 -2.72
N GLY A 121 4.18 -8.10 -1.76
CA GLY A 121 4.88 -7.35 -0.73
C GLY A 121 6.01 -6.46 -1.27
N TRP A 122 6.76 -6.92 -2.28
CA TRP A 122 7.75 -6.07 -2.96
C TRP A 122 7.11 -4.89 -3.68
N ILE A 123 6.02 -5.11 -4.43
CA ILE A 123 5.28 -4.03 -5.10
C ILE A 123 4.67 -3.06 -4.08
N GLY A 124 4.15 -3.57 -2.96
CA GLY A 124 3.66 -2.77 -1.85
C GLY A 124 4.73 -1.92 -1.21
N SER A 125 5.92 -2.49 -0.98
CA SER A 125 7.08 -1.76 -0.41
C SER A 125 7.56 -0.65 -1.33
N PHE A 126 7.64 -0.91 -2.64
CA PHE A 126 7.97 0.11 -3.64
C PHE A 126 7.01 1.31 -3.56
N THR A 127 5.71 1.02 -3.48
CA THR A 127 4.67 2.05 -3.44
C THR A 127 4.68 2.83 -2.12
N ALA A 128 4.87 2.15 -1.00
CA ALA A 128 4.97 2.79 0.31
C ALA A 128 6.17 3.74 0.39
N LEU A 129 7.36 3.28 -0.05
CA LEU A 129 8.56 4.11 -0.12
C LEU A 129 8.33 5.36 -1.00
N ALA A 130 7.69 5.18 -2.16
CA ALA A 130 7.39 6.28 -3.08
C ALA A 130 6.42 7.31 -2.48
N ILE A 131 5.38 6.86 -1.78
CA ILE A 131 4.44 7.75 -1.07
C ILE A 131 5.18 8.53 0.03
N GLY A 132 6.07 7.86 0.76
CA GLY A 132 6.92 8.50 1.77
C GLY A 132 7.74 9.65 1.22
N GLU A 133 8.35 9.43 0.06
CA GLU A 133 9.15 10.45 -0.61
C GLU A 133 8.29 11.65 -1.07
N VAL A 134 7.07 11.40 -1.57
CA VAL A 134 6.11 12.47 -1.89
C VAL A 134 5.78 13.30 -0.65
N ILE A 135 5.51 12.66 0.49
CA ILE A 135 5.24 13.36 1.76
C ILE A 135 6.44 14.24 2.15
N ALA A 136 7.66 13.71 2.03
CA ALA A 136 8.87 14.45 2.33
C ALA A 136 9.00 15.72 1.48
N VAL A 137 8.67 15.67 0.20
CA VAL A 137 8.90 16.81 -0.72
C VAL A 137 7.75 17.83 -0.70
N PHE A 138 6.52 17.40 -0.42
CA PHE A 138 5.34 18.29 -0.40
C PHE A 138 5.10 18.97 0.94
N ILE A 139 5.36 18.27 2.06
CA ILE A 139 5.12 18.83 3.37
C ILE A 139 6.31 19.69 3.78
N LYS A 140 6.05 20.99 3.99
CA LYS A 140 7.03 21.92 4.54
C LYS A 140 6.94 21.97 6.07
N GLY A 141 8.11 22.03 6.70
CA GLY A 141 8.25 22.14 8.14
C GLY A 141 9.29 21.18 8.71
N PRO A 142 9.42 21.13 10.04
CA PRO A 142 10.41 20.31 10.72
C PRO A 142 10.13 18.82 10.50
N VAL A 143 11.15 17.98 10.65
CA VAL A 143 11.08 16.52 10.43
C VAL A 143 9.95 15.89 11.24
N GLN A 144 9.75 16.31 12.50
CA GLN A 144 8.70 15.82 13.40
C GLN A 144 7.29 16.04 12.83
N LYS A 145 7.06 17.15 12.13
CA LYS A 145 5.77 17.42 11.47
C LYS A 145 5.55 16.44 10.31
N LYS A 146 6.60 16.15 9.54
CA LYS A 146 6.53 15.21 8.40
C LYS A 146 6.33 13.78 8.88
N GLU A 147 7.00 13.38 9.95
CA GLU A 147 6.79 12.09 10.63
C GLU A 147 5.33 11.93 11.08
N GLY A 148 4.76 12.94 11.76
CA GLY A 148 3.36 12.90 12.18
C GLY A 148 2.36 12.76 11.02
N VAL A 149 2.59 13.48 9.92
CA VAL A 149 1.78 13.35 8.69
C VAL A 149 1.95 11.96 8.08
N CYS A 150 3.17 11.45 8.01
CA CYS A 150 3.47 10.13 7.47
C CYS A 150 2.76 9.03 8.28
N VAL A 151 2.82 9.11 9.61
CA VAL A 151 2.08 8.21 10.52
C VAL A 151 0.59 8.28 10.28
N ALA A 152 0.01 9.47 10.18
CA ALA A 152 -1.41 9.62 9.89
C ALA A 152 -1.78 8.97 8.54
N VAL A 153 -0.98 9.18 7.49
CA VAL A 153 -1.24 8.63 6.16
C VAL A 153 -1.25 7.11 6.16
N PHE A 154 -0.21 6.46 6.69
CA PHE A 154 -0.17 4.99 6.66
C PHE A 154 -1.17 4.37 7.63
N MET A 155 -1.46 4.99 8.78
CA MET A 155 -2.45 4.48 9.74
C MET A 155 -3.88 4.59 9.20
N ILE A 156 -4.24 5.70 8.57
CA ILE A 156 -5.55 5.86 7.92
C ILE A 156 -5.67 4.85 6.78
N SER A 157 -4.62 4.71 5.95
CA SER A 157 -4.56 3.68 4.90
C SER A 157 -4.80 2.27 5.47
N SER A 158 -4.13 1.92 6.57
CA SER A 158 -4.28 0.63 7.24
C SER A 158 -5.69 0.41 7.79
N PHE A 159 -6.28 1.44 8.39
CA PHE A 159 -7.65 1.39 8.89
C PHE A 159 -8.66 1.15 7.76
N LEU A 160 -8.57 1.93 6.68
CA LEU A 160 -9.45 1.78 5.51
C LEU A 160 -9.29 0.42 4.82
N ALA A 161 -8.10 -0.18 4.89
CA ALA A 161 -7.81 -1.51 4.38
C ALA A 161 -8.37 -2.65 5.25
N GLY A 162 -8.99 -2.34 6.38
CA GLY A 162 -9.53 -3.33 7.32
C GLY A 162 -8.47 -4.17 8.01
N LEU A 163 -7.25 -3.64 8.14
CA LEU A 163 -6.17 -4.27 8.89
C LEU A 163 -6.47 -4.29 10.40
N GLN A 164 -7.17 -3.26 10.89
CA GLN A 164 -7.53 -3.11 12.31
C GLN A 164 -8.92 -3.72 12.62
N TRP A 165 -9.84 -3.66 11.67
CA TRP A 165 -11.18 -4.25 11.78
C TRP A 165 -11.62 -4.74 10.41
N GLY A 166 -11.82 -6.05 10.26
CA GLY A 166 -12.06 -6.69 8.95
C GLY A 166 -13.29 -6.16 8.21
N ASP A 167 -14.36 -5.83 8.93
CA ASP A 167 -15.66 -5.46 8.37
C ASP A 167 -15.69 -4.08 7.72
N ILE A 168 -14.72 -3.22 8.04
CA ILE A 168 -14.72 -1.84 7.54
C ILE A 168 -14.54 -1.75 6.03
N THR A 169 -13.83 -2.73 5.46
CA THR A 169 -13.66 -2.83 3.99
C THR A 169 -14.98 -3.06 3.28
N PHE A 170 -15.89 -3.82 3.88
CA PHE A 170 -17.22 -4.05 3.34
C PHE A 170 -18.09 -2.78 3.44
N LEU A 171 -18.06 -2.11 4.60
CA LEU A 171 -18.79 -0.86 4.82
C LEU A 171 -18.35 0.25 3.85
N ILE A 172 -17.04 0.34 3.57
CA ILE A 172 -16.49 1.29 2.61
C ILE A 172 -16.86 0.92 1.18
N GLU A 173 -16.88 -0.37 0.81
CA GLU A 173 -17.28 -0.79 -0.54
C GLU A 173 -18.75 -0.41 -0.83
N GLU A 174 -19.62 -0.48 0.18
CA GLU A 174 -21.03 -0.10 0.06
C GLU A 174 -21.24 1.42 -0.10
N HIS A 175 -20.47 2.24 0.62
CA HIS A 175 -20.69 3.70 0.65
C HIS A 175 -19.76 4.49 -0.27
N CYS A 176 -18.50 4.06 -0.45
CA CYS A 176 -17.49 4.77 -1.23
C CYS A 176 -16.43 3.82 -1.82
N PRO A 177 -16.77 3.05 -2.89
CA PRO A 177 -15.87 2.05 -3.47
C PRO A 177 -14.61 2.66 -4.12
N VAL A 178 -14.64 3.96 -4.43
CA VAL A 178 -13.50 4.66 -5.03
C VAL A 178 -12.31 4.71 -4.06
N ILE A 179 -12.56 4.93 -2.77
CA ILE A 179 -11.51 4.97 -1.75
C ILE A 179 -10.79 3.63 -1.68
N ASN A 180 -11.56 2.54 -1.72
CA ASN A 180 -11.03 1.18 -1.64
C ASN A 180 -10.11 0.82 -2.81
N ARG A 181 -10.37 1.38 -4.00
CA ARG A 181 -9.58 1.12 -5.22
C ARG A 181 -8.27 1.89 -5.30
N ILE A 182 -8.14 3.00 -4.57
CA ILE A 182 -6.93 3.85 -4.61
C ILE A 182 -6.03 3.60 -3.40
N ASN A 183 -6.63 3.21 -2.26
CA ASN A 183 -5.90 3.02 -1.02
C ASN A 183 -4.81 1.92 -1.15
N PRO A 184 -3.51 2.24 -0.95
CA PRO A 184 -2.43 1.27 -1.10
C PRO A 184 -2.58 0.09 -0.12
N GLY A 185 -3.05 0.34 1.11
CA GLY A 185 -3.31 -0.72 2.07
C GLY A 185 -4.37 -1.70 1.58
N THR A 186 -5.48 -1.19 1.03
CA THR A 186 -6.55 -2.04 0.51
C THR A 186 -6.05 -2.84 -0.70
N LEU A 187 -5.32 -2.23 -1.63
CA LEU A 187 -4.81 -2.93 -2.82
C LEU A 187 -3.90 -4.13 -2.46
N ILE A 188 -3.07 -3.99 -1.42
CA ILE A 188 -2.23 -5.09 -0.92
C ILE A 188 -3.11 -6.21 -0.34
N VAL A 189 -4.02 -5.87 0.57
CA VAL A 189 -4.88 -6.84 1.27
C VAL A 189 -5.84 -7.54 0.32
N ASN A 190 -6.49 -6.81 -0.58
CA ASN A 190 -7.38 -7.38 -1.59
C ASN A 190 -6.61 -8.26 -2.57
N GLY A 191 -5.38 -7.90 -2.92
CA GLY A 191 -4.47 -8.75 -3.67
C GLY A 191 -4.23 -10.09 -2.97
N PHE A 192 -3.81 -10.06 -1.71
CA PHE A 192 -3.56 -11.29 -0.95
C PHE A 192 -4.83 -12.12 -0.75
N LYS A 193 -5.95 -11.49 -0.37
CA LYS A 193 -7.26 -12.17 -0.25
C LYS A 193 -7.72 -12.80 -1.57
N SER A 194 -7.48 -12.15 -2.71
CA SER A 194 -7.84 -12.69 -4.02
C SER A 194 -7.11 -13.99 -4.37
N LEU A 195 -5.86 -14.13 -3.92
CA LEU A 195 -5.06 -15.33 -4.11
C LEU A 195 -5.47 -16.46 -3.17
N SER A 196 -5.70 -16.14 -1.90
CA SER A 196 -5.91 -17.15 -0.85
C SER A 196 -7.34 -17.66 -0.77
N VAL A 197 -8.32 -16.76 -0.89
CA VAL A 197 -9.74 -17.06 -0.69
C VAL A 197 -10.43 -17.42 -2.02
N TYR A 198 -10.12 -16.66 -3.07
CA TYR A 198 -10.84 -16.76 -4.34
C TYR A 198 -10.08 -17.54 -5.42
N GLY A 199 -8.77 -17.72 -5.26
CA GLY A 199 -7.89 -18.31 -6.28
C GLY A 199 -7.87 -17.50 -7.59
N ASP A 200 -8.31 -16.25 -7.56
CA ASP A 200 -8.46 -15.40 -8.75
C ASP A 200 -7.20 -14.57 -9.00
N ARG A 201 -6.33 -15.13 -9.84
CA ARG A 201 -5.09 -14.47 -10.28
C ARG A 201 -5.35 -13.17 -11.04
N ARG A 202 -6.53 -13.01 -11.67
CA ARG A 202 -6.84 -11.79 -12.44
C ARG A 202 -7.01 -10.61 -11.51
N SER A 203 -7.82 -10.77 -10.46
CA SER A 203 -8.02 -9.73 -9.44
C SER A 203 -6.71 -9.36 -8.74
N TYR A 204 -5.85 -10.34 -8.45
CA TYR A 204 -4.51 -10.09 -7.93
C TYR A 204 -3.67 -9.20 -8.86
N VAL A 205 -3.57 -9.55 -10.14
CA VAL A 205 -2.77 -8.79 -11.12
C VAL A 205 -3.29 -7.36 -11.27
N ILE A 206 -4.61 -7.16 -11.29
CA ILE A 206 -5.21 -5.81 -11.37
C ILE A 206 -4.84 -4.97 -10.15
N ASN A 207 -4.95 -5.54 -8.94
CA ASN A 207 -4.58 -4.83 -7.70
C ASN A 207 -3.09 -4.49 -7.67
N MET A 208 -2.22 -5.45 -8.03
CA MET A 208 -0.78 -5.22 -8.08
C MET A 208 -0.37 -4.21 -9.16
N ALA A 209 -1.00 -4.25 -10.33
CA ALA A 209 -0.74 -3.28 -11.40
C ALA A 209 -1.17 -1.86 -11.00
N THR A 210 -2.33 -1.72 -10.34
CA THR A 210 -2.82 -0.43 -9.84
C THR A 210 -1.90 0.13 -8.75
N LEU A 211 -1.41 -0.75 -7.87
CA LEU A 211 -0.46 -0.39 -6.81
C LEU A 211 0.88 0.07 -7.40
N ALA A 212 1.44 -0.71 -8.33
CA ALA A 212 2.67 -0.36 -9.04
C ALA A 212 2.55 0.97 -9.80
N LEU A 213 1.41 1.21 -10.48
CA LEU A 213 1.14 2.46 -11.17
C LEU A 213 1.14 3.64 -10.19
N THR A 214 0.48 3.49 -9.05
CA THR A 214 0.44 4.52 -7.98
C THR A 214 1.85 4.82 -7.45
N GLY A 215 2.67 3.80 -7.26
CA GLY A 215 4.08 3.94 -6.88
C GLY A 215 4.89 4.71 -7.92
N ILE A 216 4.79 4.34 -9.21
CA ILE A 216 5.51 5.00 -10.30
C ILE A 216 5.11 6.48 -10.40
N VAL A 217 3.81 6.77 -10.35
CA VAL A 217 3.30 8.15 -10.36
C VAL A 217 3.85 8.94 -9.18
N SER A 218 3.89 8.34 -7.99
CA SER A 218 4.43 8.97 -6.78
C SER A 218 5.93 9.31 -6.92
N VAL A 219 6.75 8.39 -7.44
CA VAL A 219 8.17 8.66 -7.71
C VAL A 219 8.34 9.79 -8.72
N LEU A 220 7.57 9.77 -9.83
CA LEU A 220 7.63 10.82 -10.85
C LEU A 220 7.29 12.19 -10.28
N ILE A 221 6.25 12.26 -9.43
CA ILE A 221 5.85 13.48 -8.74
C ILE A 221 6.95 13.98 -7.79
N SER A 222 7.54 13.08 -6.99
CA SER A 222 8.66 13.39 -6.08
C SER A 222 9.84 13.99 -6.87
N VAL A 223 10.31 13.28 -7.89
CA VAL A 223 11.43 13.70 -8.75
C VAL A 223 11.15 15.03 -9.44
N TRP A 224 9.96 15.21 -10.00
CA TRP A 224 9.58 16.46 -10.67
C TRP A 224 9.64 17.65 -9.71
N LYS A 225 9.13 17.48 -8.48
CA LYS A 225 9.13 18.54 -7.48
C LYS A 225 10.54 18.84 -6.98
N LEU A 226 11.34 17.82 -6.67
CA LEU A 226 12.75 17.95 -6.26
C LEU A 226 13.61 18.71 -7.28
N ARG A 227 13.40 18.48 -8.59
CA ARG A 227 14.11 19.21 -9.66
C ARG A 227 13.83 20.70 -9.67
N ARG A 228 12.66 21.14 -9.18
CA ARG A 228 12.27 22.55 -9.14
C ARG A 228 12.74 23.28 -7.87
N VAL A 229 13.24 22.56 -6.86
CA VAL A 229 13.75 23.17 -5.63
C VAL A 229 15.19 23.64 -5.85
N ARG A 230 15.33 24.96 -6.04
CA ARG A 230 16.60 25.68 -5.97
C ARG A 230 16.73 26.29 -4.58
N TYR A 231 17.81 25.95 -3.88
CA TYR A 231 18.16 26.62 -2.64
C TYR A 231 18.92 27.90 -3.00
N GLU A 232 18.52 29.03 -2.41
CA GLU A 232 19.35 30.23 -2.43
C GLU A 232 20.64 29.94 -1.65
N SER A 233 21.75 30.52 -2.09
CA SER A 233 23.09 30.24 -1.58
C SER A 233 23.15 30.32 -0.06
N ILE A 234 23.68 29.25 0.55
CA ILE A 234 24.10 29.21 1.96
C ILE A 234 25.46 29.90 2.07
#